data_AF-A0A0P7VMK2-F1
#
_entry.id   AF-A0A0P7VMK2-F1
#
_cell.length_a   1.000
_cell.length_b   1.000
_cell.length_c   1.000
_cell.angle_alpha   90.00
_cell.angle_beta   90.00
_cell.angle_gamma   90.00
#
_symmetry.space_group_name_H-M   'P 1'
#
loop_
_entity.id
_entity.type
_entity.pdbx_description
1 polymer ?
#
loop_
_entity_poly.entity_id
_entity_poly.type
_entity_poly.pdbx_seq_one_letter_code
_entity_poly.pdbx_strand_id
1 'polypeptide(L)' 'MDPRLLAAVILSPFALVFVYAGIHELRRFKSQGRAQYGLQYDEETGTTHVTALAEEDDGYDLEDFDPNAVNNSETEKAD' A
#
# COMPACT_ATOMS: atom_id res chain seq x y z
N MET A 1 1.37 -38.77 16.55
CA MET A 1 0.77 -37.42 16.64
C MET A 1 -0.47 -37.41 15.76
N ASP A 2 -1.59 -36.84 16.21
CA ASP A 2 -2.81 -36.73 15.40
C ASP A 2 -2.53 -35.83 14.18
N PRO A 3 -2.73 -36.29 12.94
CA PRO A 3 -2.52 -35.48 11.73
C PRO A 3 -3.29 -34.16 11.72
N ARG A 4 -4.47 -34.12 12.35
CA ARG A 4 -5.28 -32.89 12.47
C ARG A 4 -4.60 -31.87 13.38
N LEU A 5 -3.99 -32.35 14.46
CA LEU A 5 -3.23 -31.51 15.40
C LEU A 5 -1.97 -30.94 14.73
N LEU A 6 -1.27 -31.75 13.94
CA LEU A 6 -0.11 -31.31 13.18
C LEU A 6 -0.49 -30.22 12.16
N ALA A 7 -1.59 -30.42 11.41
CA ALA A 7 -2.11 -29.42 10.49
C ALA A 7 -2.49 -28.11 11.20
N ALA A 8 -3.14 -28.20 12.37
CA ALA A 8 -3.47 -27.03 13.17
C ALA A 8 -2.22 -26.24 13.63
N VAL A 9 -1.17 -26.95 14.07
CA VAL A 9 0.10 -26.32 14.46
C VAL A 9 0.75 -25.62 13.27
N ILE A 10 0.80 -26.27 12.10
CA ILE A 10 1.36 -25.69 10.87
C ILE A 10 0.60 -24.44 10.43
N LEU A 11 -0.74 -24.45 10.53
CA LEU A 11 -1.58 -23.32 10.11
C LEU A 11 -1.64 -22.19 11.15
N SER A 12 -1.40 -22.49 12.43
CA SER A 12 -1.52 -21.53 13.52
C SER A 12 -0.73 -20.23 13.35
N PRO A 13 0.55 -20.19 12.90
CA PRO A 13 1.25 -18.91 12.72
C PRO A 13 0.55 -18.01 11.70
N PHE A 14 0.07 -18.56 10.59
CA PHE A 14 -0.67 -17.79 9.58
C PHE A 14 -2.00 -17.31 10.14
N ALA A 15 -2.76 -18.19 10.78
CA ALA A 15 -4.04 -17.83 11.39
C ALA A 15 -3.89 -16.70 12.41
N LEU A 16 -2.83 -16.74 13.24
CA LEU A 16 -2.54 -15.69 14.21
C LEU A 16 -2.22 -14.35 13.54
N VAL A 17 -1.44 -14.34 12.46
CA VAL A 17 -1.15 -13.11 11.70
C VAL A 17 -2.43 -12.49 11.13
N PHE A 18 -3.30 -13.30 10.52
CA PHE A 18 -4.58 -12.80 9.98
C PHE A 18 -5.53 -12.30 11.06
N VAL A 19 -5.62 -13.00 12.20
CA VAL A 19 -6.43 -12.54 13.34
C VAL A 19 -5.90 -11.22 13.88
N TYR A 20 -4.58 -11.10 14.05
CA TYR A 20 -3.95 -9.86 14.51
C TYR A 20 -4.20 -8.71 13.54
N ALA A 21 -3.97 -8.92 12.24
CA ALA A 21 -4.20 -7.92 11.20
C ALA A 21 -5.68 -7.48 11.16
N GLY A 22 -6.63 -8.42 11.29
CA GLY A 22 -8.05 -8.10 11.36
C GLY A 22 -8.41 -7.27 12.58
N ILE A 23 -7.89 -7.61 13.76
CA ILE A 23 -8.10 -6.80 14.98
C ILE A 23 -7.49 -5.41 14.83
N HIS A 24 -6.29 -5.32 14.25
CA HIS A 24 -5.60 -4.07 14.02
C HIS A 24 -6.41 -3.17 13.07
N GLU A 25 -6.88 -3.71 11.94
CA GLU A 25 -7.69 -2.96 10.98
C GLU A 25 -9.06 -2.58 11.55
N LEU A 26 -9.70 -3.43 12.34
CA LEU A 26 -10.95 -3.08 13.03
C LEU A 26 -10.77 -1.91 14.01
N ARG A 27 -9.65 -1.87 14.73
CA ARG A 27 -9.32 -0.76 15.63
C ARG A 27 -9.07 0.51 14.83
N ARG A 28 -8.29 0.42 13.75
CA ARG A 28 -8.03 1.52 12.84
C ARG A 28 -9.32 2.07 12.23
N PHE A 29 -10.18 1.21 11.69
CA PHE A 29 -11.48 1.57 11.14
C PHE A 29 -12.36 2.34 12.14
N LYS A 30 -12.39 1.91 13.41
CA LYS A 30 -13.13 2.64 14.46
C LYS A 30 -12.55 4.01 14.78
N SER A 31 -11.23 4.19 14.63
CA SER A 31 -10.56 5.47 14.91
C SER A 31 -10.51 6.43 13.73
N GLN A 32 -10.42 5.92 12.50
CA GLN A 32 -10.11 6.67 11.29
C GLN A 32 -11.19 6.58 10.21
N GLY A 33 -12.25 5.78 10.42
CA GLY A 33 -13.31 5.62 9.42
C GLY A 33 -12.92 4.71 8.25
N ARG A 34 -13.59 4.89 7.10
CA ARG A 34 -13.34 4.10 5.89
C ARG A 34 -12.01 4.52 5.27
N ALA A 35 -11.14 3.55 5.06
CA ALA A 35 -9.93 3.73 4.28
C ALA A 35 -10.24 3.89 2.80
N GLN A 36 -9.66 4.90 2.16
CA GLN A 36 -9.47 4.92 0.72
C GLN A 36 -8.12 4.24 0.43
N TYR A 37 -8.10 3.29 -0.49
CA TYR A 37 -6.88 2.58 -0.87
C TYR A 37 -6.53 2.96 -2.30
N GLY A 38 -5.25 3.19 -2.56
CA GLY A 38 -4.76 3.51 -3.89
C GLY A 38 -3.25 3.37 -3.98
N LEU A 39 -2.72 3.76 -5.14
CA LEU A 39 -1.29 3.77 -5.40
C LEU A 39 -0.67 5.01 -4.76
N GLN A 40 0.48 4.86 -4.11
CA GLN A 40 1.26 5.98 -3.60
C GLN A 40 2.70 5.81 -4.08
N TYR A 41 3.29 6.88 -4.59
CA TYR A 41 4.68 6.91 -5.04
C TYR A 41 5.61 7.19 -3.86
N ASP A 42 6.63 6.36 -3.69
CA ASP A 42 7.70 6.51 -2.72
C ASP A 42 8.94 7.10 -3.41
N GLU A 43 9.23 8.36 -3.12
CA GLU A 43 10.39 9.09 -3.68
C GLU A 43 11.74 8.52 -3.22
N GLU A 44 11.81 7.91 -2.03
CA GLU A 44 13.06 7.38 -1.49
C GLU A 44 13.52 6.15 -2.27
N THR A 45 12.58 5.28 -2.63
CA THR A 45 12.86 4.04 -3.35
C THR A 45 12.60 4.13 -4.85
N GLY A 46 11.90 5.18 -5.31
CA GLY A 46 11.46 5.32 -6.69
C GLY A 46 10.43 4.27 -7.10
N THR A 47 9.62 3.77 -6.16
CA THR A 47 8.62 2.72 -6.42
C THR A 47 7.21 3.18 -6.07
N THR A 48 6.20 2.64 -6.74
CA THR A 48 4.79 2.87 -6.40
C THR A 48 4.24 1.63 -5.70
N HIS A 49 3.56 1.81 -4.56
CA HIS A 49 2.94 0.72 -3.82
C HIS A 49 1.49 1.02 -3.44
N VAL A 50 0.69 -0.04 -3.25
CA VAL A 50 -0.70 0.10 -2.79
C VAL A 50 -0.70 0.31 -1.28
N THR A 51 -1.31 1.40 -0.82
CA THR A 51 -1.44 1.73 0.60
C THR A 51 -2.77 2.43 0.88
N ALA A 52 -3.05 2.67 2.16
CA ALA A 52 -4.14 3.55 2.56
C ALA A 52 -3.77 4.99 2.24
N LEU A 53 -4.63 5.66 1.48
CA LEU A 53 -4.54 7.07 1.17
C LEU A 53 -5.16 7.89 2.32
N ALA A 54 -4.62 9.08 2.55
CA ALA A 54 -5.28 10.08 3.39
C ALA A 54 -6.60 10.52 2.71
N GLU A 55 -7.56 11.03 3.48
CA GLU A 55 -8.84 11.50 2.91
C GLU A 55 -8.68 12.61 1.87
N GLU A 56 -7.54 13.30 1.89
CA GLU A 56 -7.17 14.41 1.00
C GLU A 56 -6.33 13.96 -0.21
N ASP A 57 -5.91 12.70 -0.23
CA ASP A 57 -5.00 12.14 -1.23
C ASP A 57 -5.79 11.24 -2.19
N ASP A 58 -5.86 11.64 -3.45
CA ASP A 58 -6.52 10.87 -4.51
C ASP A 58 -5.66 9.68 -4.97
N GLY A 59 -4.40 9.62 -4.52
CA GLY A 59 -3.42 8.62 -4.91
C GLY A 59 -2.66 9.00 -6.19
N TYR A 60 -1.56 8.31 -6.41
CA TYR A 60 -0.73 8.45 -7.60
C TYR A 60 -1.42 7.83 -8.82
N ASP A 61 -1.74 8.65 -9.81
CA ASP A 61 -2.22 8.19 -11.12
C ASP A 61 -1.05 7.98 -12.09
N LEU A 62 -1.00 6.79 -12.69
CA LEU A 62 0.01 6.43 -13.70
C LEU A 62 -0.27 7.12 -15.04
N GLU A 63 -1.52 7.49 -15.32
CA GLU A 63 -1.89 8.17 -16.57
C GLU A 63 -1.44 9.64 -16.58
N ASP A 64 -1.28 10.24 -15.41
CA ASP A 64 -0.76 11.62 -15.25
C ASP A 64 0.77 11.69 -15.37
N PHE A 65 1.47 10.55 -15.34
CA PHE A 65 2.93 10.53 -15.44
C PHE A 65 3.42 10.72 -16.88
N ASP A 66 3.98 11.90 -17.17
CA ASP A 66 4.63 12.18 -18.46
C ASP A 66 6.17 12.00 -18.38
N PRO A 67 6.73 10.92 -18.94
CA PRO A 67 8.19 10.72 -18.98
C PRO A 67 8.93 11.77 -19.84
N ASN A 68 8.23 12.48 -20.75
CA ASN A 68 8.84 13.51 -21.59
C ASN A 68 8.96 14.87 -20.88
N ALA A 69 8.27 15.09 -19.75
CA ALA A 69 8.36 16.33 -18.98
C ALA A 69 9.80 16.64 -18.54
N VAL A 70 10.60 15.60 -18.26
CA VAL A 70 12.01 15.74 -17.87
C VAL A 70 12.87 16.28 -19.03
N ASN A 71 12.58 15.85 -20.26
CA ASN A 71 13.36 16.17 -21.46
C ASN A 71 13.16 17.64 -21.92
N ASN A 72 12.00 18.23 -21.63
CA ASN A 72 11.69 19.61 -22.01
C ASN A 72 12.41 20.66 -21.15
N SER A 73 12.79 20.30 -19.91
CA SER A 73 13.46 21.23 -18.98
C SER A 73 14.90 21.60 -19.37
N GLU A 74 15.59 20.75 -20.15
CA GLU A 74 16.91 21.05 -20.71
C GLU A 74 16.85 21.93 -21.96
N THR A 75 15.72 21.93 -22.68
CA THR A 75 15.59 22.66 -23.94
C THR A 75 15.15 24.12 -23.71
N GLU A 76 14.40 24.42 -22.64
CA GLU A 76 13.94 25.77 -22.31
C GLU A 76 15.02 26.71 -21.70
N LYS A 77 16.19 26.19 -21.31
CA LYS A 77 17.32 27.02 -20.82
C LYS A 77 18.32 27.40 -21.91
N ALA A 78 18.03 27.09 -23.18
CA ALA A 78 18.93 27.27 -24.31
C ALA A 78 18.38 28.26 -25.37
N ASP A 79 17.72 29.34 -24.94
CA ASP A 79 17.45 30.53 -25.77
C ASP A 79 17.54 31.83 -24.94
#